data_AF-A0A0P7V5S5-F1
#
_entry.id   AF-A0A0P7V5S5-F1
#
_cell.length_a   1.000
_cell.length_b   1.000
_cell.length_c   1.000
_cell.angle_alpha   90.00
_cell.angle_beta   90.00
_cell.angle_gamma   90.00
#
_symmetry.space_group_name_H-M   'P 1'
#
loop_
_entity.id
_entity.type
_entity.pdbx_description
1 polymer ?
#
loop_
_entity_poly.entity_id
_entity_poly.type
_entity_poly.pdbx_seq_one_letter_code
_entity_poly.pdbx_strand_id
1 'polypeptide(L)'
;MERKRGRGRRRQGCRGDEVVDLELREVHLDSPDCPKEAVHGSYLKHWPSIRTHGLSRMKRTHIHLAPGLPEESTVISGMRQNCDLAIYVDVCKALADGILFFWSDNGVLLTPGDTDGRLAAKYFTRAVQLKPTSSVHCWR
;
A
#
# COMPACT_ATOMS: atom_id res chain seq x y z
N MET A 1 3.95 -57.09 -7.12
CA MET A 1 5.25 -56.39 -7.12
C MET A 1 5.32 -55.56 -8.40
N GLU A 2 5.65 -54.28 -8.46
CA GLU A 2 5.84 -53.21 -7.50
C GLU A 2 5.79 -51.90 -8.31
N ARG A 3 5.27 -50.86 -7.67
CA ARG A 3 5.09 -49.48 -8.12
C ARG A 3 6.40 -48.88 -8.65
N LYS A 4 6.35 -47.98 -9.65
CA LYS A 4 7.07 -46.69 -9.58
C LYS A 4 6.32 -45.54 -10.26
N ARG A 5 6.02 -44.53 -9.43
CA ARG A 5 5.54 -43.19 -9.77
C ARG A 5 6.72 -42.36 -10.28
N GLY A 6 6.58 -41.65 -11.38
CA GLY A 6 7.55 -40.66 -11.89
C GLY A 6 6.93 -39.27 -11.92
N ARG A 7 7.35 -38.41 -11.00
CA ARG A 7 6.89 -37.04 -10.77
C ARG A 7 6.87 -36.17 -12.03
N GLY A 8 5.71 -35.58 -12.33
CA GLY A 8 5.60 -34.40 -13.20
C GLY A 8 6.35 -33.21 -12.59
N ARG A 9 7.34 -32.70 -13.31
CA ARG A 9 8.05 -31.46 -12.98
C ARG A 9 7.11 -30.28 -13.27
N ARG A 10 6.50 -29.68 -12.24
CA ARG A 10 5.89 -28.35 -12.37
C ARG A 10 7.02 -27.33 -12.51
N ARG A 11 7.18 -26.79 -13.72
CA ARG A 11 7.90 -25.53 -13.95
C ARG A 11 7.07 -24.43 -13.26
N GLN A 12 7.45 -24.03 -12.05
CA GLN A 12 7.02 -22.73 -11.54
C GLN A 12 7.95 -21.69 -12.12
N GLY A 13 7.63 -21.26 -13.34
CA GLY A 13 8.06 -19.96 -13.83
C GLY A 13 7.22 -18.92 -13.11
N CYS A 14 7.74 -18.36 -12.02
CA CYS A 14 7.34 -17.01 -11.65
C CYS A 14 8.13 -16.12 -12.60
N ARG A 15 7.50 -15.78 -13.73
CA ARG A 15 7.99 -14.71 -14.61
C ARG A 15 8.28 -13.52 -13.71
N GLY A 16 9.49 -12.98 -13.80
CA GLY A 16 9.71 -11.61 -13.36
C GLY A 16 8.68 -10.78 -14.09
N ASP A 17 7.81 -10.12 -13.34
CA ASP A 17 6.83 -9.20 -13.88
C ASP A 17 7.58 -8.26 -14.82
N GLU A 18 7.29 -8.45 -16.11
CA GLU A 18 7.61 -7.54 -17.18
C GLU A 18 7.17 -6.16 -16.68
N VAL A 19 8.10 -5.22 -16.68
CA VAL A 19 7.85 -3.85 -16.24
C VAL A 19 6.84 -3.28 -17.23
N VAL A 20 5.55 -3.43 -16.93
CA VAL A 20 4.52 -2.63 -17.55
C VAL A 20 4.89 -1.22 -17.13
N ASP A 21 5.32 -0.43 -18.11
CA ASP A 21 5.48 1.01 -17.98
C ASP A 21 4.08 1.54 -17.67
N LEU A 22 3.69 1.49 -16.38
CA LEU A 22 2.47 2.14 -15.93
C LEU A 22 2.70 3.61 -16.25
N GLU A 23 1.78 4.24 -16.97
CA GLU A 23 1.80 5.68 -17.15
C GLU A 23 1.64 6.31 -15.76
N LEU A 24 2.76 6.74 -15.21
CA LEU A 24 2.84 7.37 -13.90
C LEU A 24 2.82 8.87 -14.11
N ARG A 25 1.80 9.53 -13.59
CA ARG A 25 1.70 10.98 -13.62
C ARG A 25 2.19 11.57 -12.32
N GLU A 26 3.27 12.34 -12.37
CA GLU A 26 3.86 12.99 -11.20
C GLU A 26 2.85 13.96 -10.55
N VAL A 27 2.86 13.97 -9.21
CA VAL A 27 2.04 14.86 -8.39
C VAL A 27 2.89 16.04 -7.95
N HIS A 28 2.41 17.25 -8.24
CA HIS A 28 3.04 18.49 -7.81
C HIS A 28 2.20 19.19 -6.74
N LEU A 29 2.86 19.84 -5.77
CA LEU A 29 2.21 20.58 -4.67
C LEU A 29 1.19 21.62 -5.13
N ASP A 30 1.48 22.31 -6.23
CA ASP A 30 0.64 23.38 -6.76
C ASP A 30 -0.50 22.87 -7.66
N SER A 31 -0.57 21.55 -7.86
CA SER A 31 -1.53 20.93 -8.77
C SER A 31 -2.88 20.69 -8.07
N PRO A 32 -4.02 20.97 -8.72
CA PRO A 32 -5.35 20.81 -8.11
C PRO A 32 -5.70 19.35 -7.77
N ASP A 33 -4.99 18.38 -8.34
CA ASP A 33 -5.14 16.96 -8.09
C ASP A 33 -4.18 16.41 -7.02
N CYS A 34 -3.40 17.28 -6.36
CA CYS A 34 -2.57 16.90 -5.23
C CYS A 34 -3.47 16.52 -4.04
N PRO A 35 -3.47 15.26 -3.59
CA PRO A 35 -4.22 14.89 -2.40
C PRO A 35 -3.54 15.50 -1.17
N LYS A 36 -4.33 16.03 -0.22
CA LYS A 36 -3.78 16.50 1.07
C LYS A 36 -3.34 15.33 1.95
N GLU A 37 -4.14 14.27 1.94
CA GLU A 37 -3.93 13.08 2.75
C GLU A 37 -4.12 11.81 1.91
N ALA A 38 -3.32 10.79 2.19
CA ALA A 38 -3.43 9.47 1.59
C ALA A 38 -3.35 8.38 2.66
N VAL A 39 -3.87 7.19 2.38
CA VAL A 39 -4.00 6.12 3.38
C VAL A 39 -3.28 4.86 2.96
N HIS A 40 -2.50 4.31 3.87
CA HIS A 40 -1.91 3.00 3.75
C HIS A 40 -2.64 1.98 4.61
N GLY A 41 -3.15 0.92 3.99
CA GLY A 41 -3.68 -0.24 4.68
C GLY A 41 -2.59 -1.19 5.13
N SER A 42 -2.55 -1.53 6.41
CA SER A 42 -1.61 -2.51 6.97
C SER A 42 -2.27 -3.41 8.01
N TYR A 43 -1.46 -4.23 8.67
CA TYR A 43 -1.90 -5.06 9.80
C TYR A 43 -1.33 -4.51 11.12
N LEU A 44 -2.12 -4.54 12.19
CA LEU A 44 -1.76 -4.04 13.52
C LEU A 44 -0.49 -4.71 14.06
N LYS A 45 -0.27 -5.99 13.74
CA LYS A 45 0.97 -6.73 14.06
C LYS A 45 2.24 -6.08 13.51
N HIS A 46 2.14 -5.29 12.43
CA HIS A 46 3.28 -4.59 11.82
C HIS A 46 3.45 -3.17 12.37
N TRP A 47 2.47 -2.64 13.10
CA TRP A 47 2.50 -1.28 13.63
C TRP A 47 3.76 -0.95 14.45
N PRO A 48 4.27 -1.81 15.35
CA PRO A 48 5.49 -1.49 16.11
C PRO A 48 6.71 -1.24 15.22
N SER A 49 6.81 -1.94 14.10
CA SER A 49 7.87 -1.73 13.12
C SER A 49 7.61 -0.45 12.31
N ILE A 50 6.40 -0.29 11.79
CA ILE A 50 6.04 0.84 10.93
C ILE A 50 6.16 2.18 11.65
N ARG A 51 5.72 2.28 12.91
CA ARG A 51 5.84 3.52 13.70
C ARG A 51 7.29 3.94 13.94
N THR A 52 8.22 2.97 13.93
CA THR A 52 9.65 3.18 14.22
C THR A 52 10.44 3.45 12.94
N HIS A 53 10.08 2.76 11.86
CA HIS A 53 10.89 2.66 10.65
C HIS A 53 10.25 3.29 9.41
N GLY A 54 9.00 3.75 9.52
CA GLY A 54 8.20 4.20 8.38
C GLY A 54 7.58 3.06 7.59
N LEU A 55 6.84 3.43 6.55
CA LEU A 55 6.39 2.50 5.51
C LEU A 55 7.57 2.18 4.59
N SER A 56 7.62 0.97 4.05
CA SER A 56 8.65 0.58 3.09
C SER A 56 8.01 0.00 1.84
N ARG A 57 8.59 0.29 0.67
CA ARG A 57 8.23 -0.40 -0.58
C ARG A 57 8.54 -1.90 -0.52
N MET A 58 9.33 -2.35 0.47
CA MET A 58 9.80 -3.73 0.61
C MET A 58 10.49 -4.17 -0.69
N LYS A 59 10.04 -5.27 -1.30
CA LYS A 59 10.54 -5.77 -2.60
C LYS A 59 9.87 -5.14 -3.81
N ARG A 60 8.93 -4.21 -3.62
CA ARG A 60 8.20 -3.53 -4.70
C ARG A 60 8.93 -2.27 -5.15
N THR A 61 8.48 -1.70 -6.26
CA THR A 61 8.97 -0.42 -6.79
C THR A 61 8.43 0.77 -5.98
N HIS A 62 7.17 0.72 -5.56
CA HIS A 62 6.50 1.82 -4.86
C HIS A 62 5.75 1.33 -3.61
N ILE A 63 5.56 2.25 -2.66
CA ILE A 63 4.56 2.17 -1.60
C ILE A 63 3.22 2.57 -2.23
N HIS A 64 2.20 1.74 -2.04
CA HIS A 64 0.85 2.00 -2.54
C HIS A 64 0.02 2.66 -1.45
N LEU A 65 -0.66 3.73 -1.84
CA LEU A 65 -1.51 4.56 -0.99
C LEU A 65 -2.85 4.74 -1.70
N ALA A 66 -3.93 4.67 -0.92
CA ALA A 66 -5.24 5.05 -1.39
C ALA A 66 -5.39 6.58 -1.25
N PRO A 67 -6.09 7.26 -2.17
CA PRO A 67 -6.59 8.61 -1.88
C PRO A 67 -7.43 8.55 -0.58
N GLY A 68 -7.26 9.54 0.29
CA GLY A 68 -8.06 9.65 1.51
C GLY A 68 -9.55 9.46 1.24
N LEU A 69 -10.26 8.79 2.15
CA LEU A 69 -11.71 8.69 2.07
C LEU A 69 -12.39 9.98 2.52
N PRO A 70 -13.62 10.25 2.04
CA PRO A 70 -14.51 11.16 2.75
C PRO A 70 -14.74 10.62 4.16
N GLU A 71 -14.66 11.51 5.15
CA GLU A 71 -14.55 11.26 6.59
C GLU A 71 -15.59 10.28 7.19
N GLU A 72 -16.64 9.95 6.46
CA GLU A 72 -17.76 9.11 6.89
C GLU A 72 -17.70 7.65 6.41
N SER A 73 -16.78 7.30 5.52
CA SER A 73 -16.69 5.92 4.99
C SER A 73 -15.59 5.11 5.68
N THR A 74 -15.94 3.92 6.17
CA THR A 74 -14.98 2.95 6.73
C THR A 74 -14.30 2.10 5.65
N VAL A 75 -14.73 2.25 4.39
CA VAL A 75 -14.34 1.39 3.26
C VAL A 75 -13.40 2.14 2.34
N ILE A 76 -12.09 1.92 2.51
CA ILE A 76 -11.06 2.61 1.71
C ILE A 76 -10.90 1.86 0.39
N SER A 77 -11.38 2.45 -0.72
CA SER A 77 -11.19 1.88 -2.05
C SER A 77 -9.70 1.69 -2.34
N GLY A 78 -9.29 0.52 -2.81
CA GLY A 78 -7.88 0.17 -3.03
C GLY A 78 -7.16 -0.48 -1.84
N MET A 79 -7.77 -0.52 -0.64
CA MET A 79 -7.23 -1.28 0.49
C MET A 79 -7.73 -2.73 0.52
N ARG A 80 -6.88 -3.64 1.00
CA ARG A 80 -7.28 -5.04 1.21
C ARG A 80 -8.35 -5.10 2.29
N GLN A 81 -9.41 -5.87 2.04
CA GLN A 81 -10.55 -6.01 2.96
C GLN A 81 -10.19 -6.55 4.35
N ASN A 82 -9.04 -7.22 4.49
CA ASN A 82 -8.61 -7.80 5.76
C ASN A 82 -7.63 -6.94 6.55
N CYS A 83 -7.28 -5.73 6.10
CA CYS A 83 -6.46 -4.81 6.87
C CYS A 83 -7.21 -4.38 8.14
N ASP A 84 -6.53 -4.43 9.29
CA ASP A 84 -7.04 -3.99 10.60
C ASP A 84 -6.36 -2.70 11.08
N LEU A 85 -5.56 -2.05 10.22
CA LEU A 85 -4.89 -0.78 10.48
C LEU A 85 -4.90 0.13 9.23
N ALA A 86 -5.31 1.38 9.41
CA ALA A 86 -5.18 2.45 8.43
C ALA A 86 -4.19 3.50 8.92
N ILE A 87 -3.18 3.81 8.11
CA ILE A 87 -2.15 4.81 8.41
C ILE A 87 -2.32 5.97 7.45
N TYR A 88 -2.63 7.14 7.99
CA TYR A 88 -2.86 8.35 7.23
C TYR A 88 -1.56 9.12 7.08
N VAL A 89 -1.29 9.58 5.87
CA VAL A 89 -0.06 10.24 5.45
C VAL A 89 -0.37 11.64 4.95
N ASP A 90 0.34 12.64 5.48
CA ASP A 90 0.37 14.00 4.96
C ASP A 90 1.23 14.04 3.69
N VAL A 91 0.56 14.11 2.53
CA VAL A 91 1.21 14.07 1.21
C VAL A 91 1.87 15.41 0.91
N CYS A 92 1.23 16.53 1.28
CA CYS A 92 1.80 17.85 1.06
C CYS A 92 3.12 18.03 1.82
N LYS A 93 3.17 17.58 3.08
CA LYS A 93 4.41 17.62 3.87
C LYS A 93 5.49 16.74 3.28
N ALA A 94 5.14 15.55 2.79
CA ALA A 94 6.11 14.65 2.16
C ALA A 94 6.66 15.21 0.83
N LEU A 95 5.80 15.79 -0.01
CA LEU A 95 6.20 16.46 -1.24
C LEU A 95 7.12 17.67 -0.97
N ALA A 96 6.80 18.48 0.06
CA ALA A 96 7.62 19.63 0.45
C ALA A 96 9.03 19.22 0.90
N ASP A 97 9.16 18.05 1.52
CA ASP A 97 10.43 17.44 1.91
C ASP A 97 11.13 16.68 0.75
N GLY A 98 10.59 16.75 -0.48
CA GLY A 98 11.18 16.17 -1.69
C GLY A 98 10.83 14.70 -1.97
N ILE A 99 9.84 14.13 -1.28
CA ILE A 99 9.34 12.78 -1.58
C ILE A 99 8.42 12.84 -2.80
N LEU A 100 8.74 12.05 -3.83
CA LEU A 100 7.93 12.00 -5.05
C LEU A 100 6.65 11.19 -4.85
N PHE A 101 5.58 11.63 -5.51
CA PHE A 101 4.32 10.90 -5.61
C PHE A 101 3.85 10.84 -7.05
N PHE A 102 3.15 9.76 -7.39
CA PHE A 102 2.64 9.51 -8.72
C PHE A 102 1.21 8.99 -8.65
N TRP A 103 0.37 9.46 -9.54
CA TRP A 103 -0.90 8.80 -9.85
C TRP A 103 -0.66 7.69 -10.87
N SER A 104 -1.22 6.52 -10.58
CA SER A 104 -1.46 5.49 -11.60
C SER A 104 -2.81 5.71 -12.28
N ASP A 105 -2.99 5.14 -13.47
CA ASP A 105 -4.26 5.20 -14.23
C ASP A 105 -5.48 4.70 -13.44
N ASN A 106 -5.26 3.78 -12.50
CA ASN A 106 -6.32 3.22 -11.67
C ASN A 106 -6.63 4.07 -10.42
N GLY A 107 -6.12 5.29 -10.33
CA GLY A 107 -6.37 6.21 -9.20
C GLY A 107 -5.70 5.78 -7.89
N VAL A 108 -4.67 4.93 -7.97
CA VAL A 108 -3.82 4.59 -6.82
C VAL A 108 -2.66 5.57 -6.76
N LEU A 109 -2.41 6.12 -5.58
CA LEU A 109 -1.27 6.99 -5.32
C LEU A 109 -0.05 6.13 -4.97
N LEU A 110 1.08 6.43 -5.60
CA LEU A 110 2.31 5.67 -5.50
C LEU A 110 3.44 6.59 -5.06
N THR A 111 4.33 6.10 -4.20
CA THR A 111 5.58 6.81 -3.88
C THR A 111 6.74 5.82 -3.82
N PRO A 112 7.90 6.13 -4.42
CA PRO A 112 9.09 5.28 -4.26
C PRO A 112 9.59 5.33 -2.81
N GLY A 113 9.20 6.35 -2.03
CA GLY A 113 9.79 6.70 -0.76
C GLY A 113 11.05 7.56 -0.93
N ASP A 114 11.81 7.67 0.15
CA ASP A 114 13.14 8.27 0.20
C ASP A 114 14.19 7.38 -0.50
N THR A 115 15.46 7.73 -0.32
CA THR A 115 16.61 6.98 -0.86
C THR A 115 16.66 5.52 -0.41
N ASP A 116 16.06 5.18 0.74
CA ASP A 116 15.97 3.83 1.28
C ASP A 116 14.67 3.11 0.88
N GLY A 117 13.84 3.74 0.05
CA GLY A 117 12.54 3.24 -0.36
C GLY A 117 11.52 3.29 0.77
N ARG A 118 11.63 4.29 1.66
CA ARG A 118 10.80 4.42 2.86
C ARG A 118 10.04 5.73 2.91
N LEU A 119 8.91 5.69 3.60
CA LEU A 119 8.17 6.88 3.97
C LEU A 119 8.19 7.00 5.49
N ALA A 120 8.99 7.93 5.98
CA ALA A 120 9.25 8.11 7.41
C ALA A 120 7.98 8.43 8.20
N ALA A 121 7.93 7.98 9.45
CA ALA A 121 6.76 8.17 10.32
C ALA A 121 6.44 9.64 10.63
N LYS A 122 7.38 10.58 10.39
CA LYS A 122 7.14 12.03 10.52
C LYS A 122 6.06 12.57 9.56
N TYR A 123 5.72 11.81 8.52
CA TYR A 123 4.65 12.12 7.59
C TYR A 123 3.32 11.48 7.98
N PHE A 124 3.27 10.68 9.04
CA PHE A 124 2.02 10.07 9.48
C PHE A 124 1.21 11.08 10.30
N THR A 125 0.01 11.39 9.85
CA THR A 125 -0.92 12.26 10.57
C THR A 125 -1.59 11.51 11.72
N ARG A 126 -2.05 10.27 11.45
CA ARG A 126 -2.70 9.40 12.42
C ARG A 126 -2.67 7.94 11.97
N ALA A 127 -2.83 7.04 12.93
CA ALA A 127 -3.04 5.62 12.67
C ALA A 127 -4.30 5.15 13.39
N VAL A 128 -5.22 4.53 12.66
CA VAL A 128 -6.54 4.12 13.14
C VAL A 128 -6.66 2.61 13.01
N GLN A 129 -6.94 1.93 14.12
CA GLN A 129 -7.29 0.53 14.09
C GLN A 129 -8.66 0.38 13.43
N LEU A 130 -8.71 -0.37 12.33
CA LEU A 130 -9.96 -0.70 11.67
C LEU A 130 -10.62 -1.84 12.45
N LYS A 131 -11.93 -1.76 12.68
CA LYS A 131 -12.67 -2.88 13.25
C LYS A 131 -12.57 -4.05 12.26
N PRO A 132 -12.22 -5.28 12.70
CA PRO A 132 -12.32 -6.43 11.82
C PRO A 132 -13.75 -6.49 11.30
N THR A 133 -13.93 -6.75 10.00
CA THR A 133 -15.23 -7.20 9.50
C THR A 133 -15.57 -8.45 10.28
N SER A 134 -16.47 -8.36 11.25
CA SER A 134 -16.95 -9.50 12.02
C SER A 134 -17.30 -10.59 11.02
N SER A 135 -16.55 -11.68 11.04
CA SER A 135 -16.90 -12.87 10.29
C SER A 135 -18.26 -13.32 10.82
N VAL A 136 -19.32 -13.02 10.09
CA VAL A 136 -20.60 -13.72 10.22
C VAL A 136 -20.33 -15.17 9.81
N HIS A 137 -19.83 -15.96 10.76
CA HIS A 137 -19.86 -17.40 10.70
C HIS A 137 -21.30 -17.83 10.96
N CYS A 138 -22.14 -17.77 9.91
CA CYS A 138 -23.36 -18.56 9.87
C CYS A 138 -22.95 -19.96 9.38
N TRP A 139 -22.62 -20.84 10.31
CA TRP A 139 -22.65 -22.28 10.04
C TRP A 139 -24.12 -22.71 10.14
N ARG A 140 -24.65 -23.29 9.06
CA ARG A 140 -25.85 -24.13 9.07
C ARG A 140 -25.45 -25.57 9.35
#